data_AF-A0A8J1IWS5-F1
#
_entry.id   AF-A0A8J1IWS5-F1
#
_cell.length_a   1.000
_cell.length_b   1.000
_cell.length_c   1.000
_cell.angle_alpha   90.00
_cell.angle_beta   90.00
_cell.angle_gamma   90.00
#
_symmetry.space_group_name_H-M   'P 1'
#
loop_
_entity.id
_entity.type
_entity.pdbx_description
1 polymer ?
#
loop_
_entity_poly.entity_id
_entity_poly.type
_entity_poly.pdbx_seq_one_letter_code
_entity_poly.pdbx_strand_id
1 'polypeptide(L)'
;MTRSGVTTLHMASIQTILLLVLIPIVQSQNCKWLQPKQEYLNRQTLKTFEEMNPPEDYDESCQYDSIELPNIDEIYSISQMEEMVLAVRGVLNETMRFYMKHHESMGCKQQAWERFQQLLYYQINQLEACIPETAENPVFNQTISDQYQALEQILQEKNTACTRDIIQSEIRGNLQLVGQLASRARRQRLLQRTA
;
A
#
# COMPACT_ATOMS: atom_id res chain seq x y z
N MET A 1 -7.80 -23.22 -53.80
CA MET A 1 -6.75 -22.62 -52.92
C MET A 1 -6.84 -21.11 -53.14
N THR A 2 -7.20 -20.22 -52.23
CA THR A 2 -6.99 -20.09 -50.78
C THR A 2 -8.06 -19.12 -50.23
N ARG A 3 -9.07 -19.61 -49.51
CA ARG A 3 -10.08 -18.76 -48.84
C ARG A 3 -10.13 -18.95 -47.31
N SER A 4 -9.40 -19.94 -46.78
CA SER A 4 -9.35 -20.26 -45.34
C SER A 4 -8.29 -19.51 -44.53
N GLY A 5 -7.35 -18.81 -45.17
CA GLY A 5 -6.26 -18.12 -44.47
C GLY A 5 -6.68 -16.78 -43.85
N VAL A 6 -7.65 -16.09 -44.46
CA VAL A 6 -8.08 -14.74 -44.01
C VAL A 6 -9.01 -14.82 -42.79
N THR A 7 -9.87 -15.84 -42.72
CA THR A 7 -10.82 -16.02 -41.61
C THR A 7 -10.16 -16.49 -40.31
N THR A 8 -9.09 -17.29 -40.40
CA THR A 8 -8.34 -17.76 -39.23
C THR A 8 -7.49 -16.66 -38.59
N LEU A 9 -6.87 -15.79 -39.40
CA LEU A 9 -6.17 -14.60 -38.92
C LEU A 9 -7.11 -13.59 -38.25
N HIS A 10 -8.30 -13.34 -38.82
CA HIS A 10 -9.27 -12.45 -38.19
C HIS A 10 -9.83 -13.00 -36.87
N MET A 11 -10.11 -14.31 -36.77
CA MET A 11 -10.57 -14.89 -35.51
C MET A 11 -9.48 -14.87 -34.43
N ALA A 12 -8.22 -15.14 -34.77
CA ALA A 12 -7.10 -15.06 -33.83
C ALA A 12 -6.88 -13.62 -33.32
N SER A 13 -6.99 -12.62 -34.20
CA SER A 13 -6.89 -11.19 -33.83
C SER A 13 -8.08 -10.73 -32.97
N ILE A 14 -9.30 -11.16 -33.29
CA ILE A 14 -10.49 -10.83 -32.47
C ILE A 14 -10.37 -11.47 -31.09
N GLN A 15 -9.90 -12.72 -31.01
CA GLN A 15 -9.76 -13.46 -29.76
C GLN A 15 -8.66 -12.88 -28.86
N THR A 16 -7.54 -12.41 -29.43
CA THR A 16 -6.50 -11.67 -28.68
C THR A 16 -6.97 -10.31 -28.22
N ILE A 17 -7.69 -9.55 -29.06
CA ILE A 17 -8.29 -8.26 -28.67
C ILE A 17 -9.34 -8.47 -27.55
N LEU A 18 -10.17 -9.52 -27.65
CA LEU A 18 -11.17 -9.84 -26.64
C LEU A 18 -10.52 -10.22 -25.31
N LEU A 19 -9.44 -11.00 -25.33
CA LEU A 19 -8.65 -11.33 -24.13
C LEU A 19 -8.04 -10.06 -23.50
N LEU A 20 -7.46 -9.17 -24.31
CA LEU A 20 -6.87 -7.90 -23.84
C LEU A 20 -7.90 -6.97 -23.19
N VAL A 21 -9.15 -6.97 -23.67
CA VAL A 21 -10.22 -6.13 -23.11
C VAL A 21 -10.90 -6.77 -21.88
N LEU A 22 -10.98 -8.09 -21.81
CA LEU A 22 -11.68 -8.79 -20.73
C LEU A 22 -10.83 -8.95 -19.45
N ILE A 23 -9.51 -9.10 -19.57
CA ILE A 23 -8.62 -9.28 -18.42
C ILE A 23 -8.72 -8.12 -17.39
N PRO A 24 -8.67 -6.83 -17.81
CA PRO A 24 -8.80 -5.70 -16.88
C PRO A 24 -10.17 -5.66 -16.19
N ILE A 25 -11.24 -6.00 -16.91
CA ILE A 25 -12.63 -5.94 -16.40
C ILE A 25 -12.86 -7.02 -15.34
N VAL A 26 -12.33 -8.24 -15.54
CA VAL A 26 -12.49 -9.35 -14.59
C VAL A 26 -11.64 -9.13 -13.33
N GLN A 27 -10.43 -8.59 -13.46
CA GLN A 27 -9.57 -8.26 -12.31
C GLN A 27 -10.21 -7.19 -11.41
N SER A 28 -10.78 -6.13 -11.99
CA SER A 28 -11.46 -5.09 -11.19
C SER A 28 -12.72 -5.61 -10.48
N GLN A 29 -13.43 -6.61 -11.05
CA GLN A 29 -14.60 -7.23 -10.40
C GLN A 29 -14.22 -8.14 -9.23
N ASN A 30 -13.06 -8.79 -9.28
CA ASN A 30 -12.58 -9.70 -8.23
C ASN A 30 -11.72 -9.03 -7.16
N CYS A 31 -11.43 -7.73 -7.29
CA CYS A 31 -10.73 -6.96 -6.27
C CYS A 31 -11.49 -6.96 -4.93
N LYS A 32 -11.08 -7.85 -4.02
CA LYS A 32 -11.66 -8.03 -2.69
C LYS A 32 -11.26 -6.91 -1.75
N TRP A 33 -10.12 -6.26 -1.99
CA TRP A 33 -9.67 -5.10 -1.23
C TRP A 33 -10.65 -3.91 -1.34
N LEU A 34 -11.39 -3.78 -2.44
CA LEU A 34 -12.40 -2.72 -2.60
C LEU A 34 -13.77 -3.05 -1.97
N GLN A 35 -13.86 -4.06 -1.09
CA GLN A 35 -15.11 -4.44 -0.42
C GLN A 35 -15.41 -3.61 0.85
N PRO A 36 -16.68 -3.55 1.31
CA PRO A 36 -17.10 -3.00 2.62
C PRO A 36 -16.16 -3.23 3.79
N LYS A 37 -15.66 -4.45 3.93
CA LYS A 37 -14.82 -4.85 5.05
C LYS A 37 -13.48 -4.09 5.13
N GLN A 38 -12.99 -3.52 4.04
CA GLN A 38 -11.68 -2.88 4.00
C GLN A 38 -11.54 -1.69 4.94
N GLU A 39 -12.60 -0.91 5.12
CA GLU A 39 -12.59 0.25 6.01
C GLU A 39 -12.45 -0.18 7.50
N TYR A 40 -13.03 -1.32 7.85
CA TYR A 40 -12.79 -1.95 9.15
C TYR A 40 -11.35 -2.43 9.30
N LEU A 41 -10.78 -3.07 8.27
CA LEU A 41 -9.40 -3.58 8.29
C LEU A 41 -8.38 -2.44 8.43
N ASN A 42 -8.55 -1.34 7.69
CA ASN A 42 -7.69 -0.15 7.81
C ASN A 42 -7.72 0.41 9.24
N ARG A 43 -8.91 0.53 9.85
CA ARG A 43 -9.05 0.97 11.24
C ARG A 43 -8.39 0.01 12.23
N GLN A 44 -8.57 -1.30 12.05
CA GLN A 44 -7.91 -2.29 12.90
C GLN A 44 -6.38 -2.25 12.75
N THR A 45 -5.88 -2.01 11.54
CA THR A 45 -4.46 -1.88 11.25
C THR A 45 -3.86 -0.69 11.99
N LEU A 46 -4.46 0.49 11.86
CA LEU A 46 -4.01 1.69 12.56
C LEU A 46 -4.10 1.55 14.08
N LYS A 47 -5.21 1.00 14.59
CA LYS A 47 -5.36 0.73 16.03
C LYS A 47 -4.29 -0.24 16.55
N THR A 48 -4.04 -1.33 15.82
CA THR A 48 -3.03 -2.32 16.23
C THR A 48 -1.62 -1.74 16.15
N PHE A 49 -1.36 -0.86 15.17
CA PHE A 49 -0.10 -0.12 15.07
C PHE A 49 0.13 0.78 16.30
N GLU A 50 -0.91 1.49 16.77
CA GLU A 50 -0.85 2.30 17.98
C GLU A 50 -0.67 1.45 19.26
N GLU A 51 -1.27 0.26 19.31
CA GLU A 51 -1.07 -0.68 20.42
C GLU A 51 0.35 -1.26 20.42
N MET A 52 0.90 -1.51 19.24
CA MET A 52 2.26 -2.03 19.02
C MET A 52 3.33 -1.02 19.41
N ASN A 53 3.09 0.25 19.10
CA ASN A 53 3.95 1.39 19.38
C ASN A 53 3.20 2.37 20.29
N PRO A 54 3.02 2.04 21.59
CA PRO A 54 2.36 2.98 22.49
C PRO A 54 3.17 4.28 22.51
N PRO A 55 2.52 5.45 22.45
CA PRO A 55 3.23 6.71 22.60
C PRO A 55 3.96 6.70 23.94
N GLU A 56 5.28 6.89 23.91
CA GLU A 56 6.03 7.34 25.08
C GLU A 56 5.62 8.81 25.34
N ASP A 57 5.78 9.28 26.58
CA ASP A 57 5.47 10.69 26.90
C ASP A 57 6.27 11.59 25.95
N TYR A 58 5.57 12.46 25.20
CA TYR A 58 6.18 13.33 24.20
C TYR A 58 7.32 14.13 24.83
N ASP A 59 8.55 13.83 24.41
CA ASP A 59 9.71 14.58 24.83
C ASP A 59 9.83 15.83 23.96
N GLU A 60 9.42 16.98 24.51
CA GLU A 60 9.55 18.30 23.88
C GLU A 60 11.00 18.63 23.48
N SER A 61 12.00 17.91 24.01
CA SER A 61 13.41 18.07 23.64
C SER A 61 13.79 17.38 22.32
N CYS A 62 12.90 16.57 21.73
CA CYS A 62 13.10 16.02 20.40
C CYS A 62 13.09 17.16 19.37
N GLN A 63 14.27 17.60 18.94
CA GLN A 63 14.40 18.52 17.81
C GLN A 63 14.19 17.72 16.51
N TYR A 64 12.99 17.86 15.93
CA TYR A 64 12.61 17.23 14.64
C TYR A 64 13.31 17.88 13.43
N ASP A 65 13.99 19.00 13.63
CA ASP A 65 14.30 20.00 12.60
C ASP A 65 15.47 19.66 11.65
N SER A 66 15.86 18.40 11.47
CA SER A 66 17.00 18.07 10.58
C SER A 66 16.85 16.77 9.78
N ILE A 67 15.69 16.12 9.81
CA ILE A 67 15.48 14.91 9.02
C ILE A 67 14.65 15.25 7.78
N GLU A 68 15.33 15.42 6.65
CA GLU A 68 14.67 15.52 5.35
C GLU A 68 14.29 14.11 4.88
N LEU A 69 13.00 13.78 4.98
CA LEU A 69 12.46 12.54 4.43
C LEU A 69 11.93 12.78 3.02
N PRO A 70 12.07 11.79 2.11
CA PRO A 70 11.37 11.79 0.84
C PRO A 70 9.88 12.04 1.05
N ASN A 71 9.37 13.11 0.44
CA ASN A 71 7.98 13.51 0.59
C ASN A 71 7.08 12.63 -0.29
N ILE A 72 6.12 11.95 0.32
CA ILE A 72 5.13 11.13 -0.39
C ILE A 72 3.78 11.86 -0.60
N ASP A 73 3.72 13.18 -0.39
CA ASP A 73 2.51 14.01 -0.50
C ASP A 73 1.85 13.89 -1.89
N GLU A 74 2.65 13.70 -2.93
CA GLU A 74 2.16 13.48 -4.30
C GLU A 74 1.20 12.28 -4.38
N ILE A 75 1.36 11.28 -3.52
CA ILE A 75 0.47 10.10 -3.46
C ILE A 75 -0.95 10.49 -3.01
N TYR A 76 -1.11 11.57 -2.23
CA TYR A 76 -2.44 12.09 -1.89
C TYR A 76 -3.17 12.63 -3.12
N SER A 77 -2.47 13.06 -4.16
CA SER A 77 -3.08 13.61 -5.38
C SER A 77 -3.57 12.56 -6.38
N ILE A 78 -3.21 11.28 -6.17
CA ILE A 78 -3.59 10.19 -7.09
C ILE A 78 -5.11 10.17 -7.30
N SER A 79 -5.50 10.11 -8.57
CA SER A 79 -6.90 10.09 -9.00
C SER A 79 -7.29 8.80 -9.71
N GLN A 80 -6.33 7.99 -10.19
CA GLN A 80 -6.63 6.74 -10.88
C GLN A 80 -6.71 5.58 -9.88
N MET A 81 -7.77 4.78 -9.95
CA MET A 81 -8.00 3.66 -9.02
C MET A 81 -6.84 2.66 -9.01
N GLU A 82 -6.30 2.30 -10.18
CA GLU A 82 -5.18 1.36 -10.30
C GLU A 82 -3.91 1.89 -9.61
N GLU A 83 -3.61 3.17 -9.80
CA GLU A 83 -2.49 3.84 -9.11
C GLU A 83 -2.70 3.91 -7.59
N MET A 84 -3.94 4.10 -7.12
CA MET A 84 -4.23 4.06 -5.68
C MET A 84 -3.95 2.67 -5.11
N VAL A 85 -4.35 1.61 -5.81
CA VAL A 85 -4.10 0.22 -5.40
C VAL A 85 -2.60 -0.08 -5.38
N LEU A 86 -1.85 0.39 -6.38
CA LEU A 86 -0.39 0.26 -6.45
C LEU A 86 0.31 0.97 -5.28
N ALA A 87 -0.07 2.22 -5.01
CA ALA A 87 0.49 2.99 -3.91
C ALA A 87 0.21 2.34 -2.55
N VAL A 88 -1.02 1.85 -2.34
CA VAL A 88 -1.37 1.11 -1.11
C VAL A 88 -0.51 -0.14 -0.97
N ARG A 89 -0.36 -0.93 -2.04
CA ARG A 89 0.46 -2.14 -2.03
C ARG A 89 1.92 -1.80 -1.66
N GLY A 90 2.47 -0.74 -2.25
CA GLY A 90 3.82 -0.24 -1.94
C GLY A 90 3.97 0.10 -0.46
N VAL A 91 3.08 0.94 0.08
CA VAL A 91 3.13 1.35 1.50
C VAL A 91 3.01 0.15 2.44
N LEU A 92 2.07 -0.76 2.21
CA LEU A 92 1.86 -1.93 3.09
C LEU A 92 3.04 -2.91 3.04
N ASN A 93 3.62 -3.14 1.85
CA ASN A 93 4.79 -3.99 1.70
C ASN A 93 6.01 -3.41 2.41
N GLU A 94 6.25 -2.11 2.25
CA GLU A 94 7.37 -1.43 2.89
C GLU A 94 7.20 -1.35 4.41
N THR A 95 5.96 -1.12 4.89
CA THR A 95 5.63 -1.22 6.32
C THR A 95 5.96 -2.60 6.88
N MET A 96 5.55 -3.67 6.18
CA MET A 96 5.82 -5.04 6.59
C MET A 96 7.33 -5.30 6.63
N ARG A 97 8.06 -4.93 5.57
CA ARG A 97 9.51 -5.11 5.46
C ARG A 97 10.25 -4.43 6.62
N PHE A 98 9.90 -3.17 6.89
CA PHE A 98 10.51 -2.39 7.96
C PHE A 98 10.36 -3.08 9.32
N TYR A 99 9.13 -3.40 9.74
CA TYR A 99 8.91 -3.98 11.06
C TYR A 99 9.37 -5.45 11.17
N MET A 100 9.34 -6.23 10.09
CA MET A 100 9.98 -7.56 10.09
C MET A 100 11.46 -7.47 10.48
N LYS A 101 12.16 -6.44 10.02
CA LYS A 101 13.56 -6.21 10.34
C LYS A 101 13.79 -5.51 11.68
N HIS A 102 12.87 -4.62 12.07
CA HIS A 102 13.13 -3.63 13.12
C HIS A 102 12.17 -3.63 14.31
N HIS A 103 11.18 -4.53 14.40
CA HIS A 103 10.20 -4.52 15.50
C HIS A 103 10.83 -4.55 16.90
N GLU A 104 11.86 -5.36 17.13
CA GLU A 104 12.57 -5.40 18.41
C GLU A 104 13.27 -4.06 18.70
N SER A 105 14.01 -3.52 17.73
CA SER A 105 14.69 -2.22 17.87
C SER A 105 13.74 -1.05 18.04
N MET A 106 12.51 -1.18 17.54
CA MET A 106 11.43 -0.20 17.69
C MET A 106 10.70 -0.33 19.03
N GLY A 107 11.04 -1.32 19.86
CA GLY A 107 10.37 -1.56 21.15
C GLY A 107 8.94 -2.05 21.01
N CYS A 108 8.59 -2.69 19.89
CA CYS A 108 7.22 -3.10 19.61
C CYS A 108 6.72 -4.14 20.61
N LYS A 109 5.46 -4.00 21.05
CA LYS A 109 4.81 -5.04 21.87
C LYS A 109 4.52 -6.28 21.04
N GLN A 110 5.11 -7.41 21.43
CA GLN A 110 5.06 -8.68 20.67
C GLN A 110 3.65 -9.10 20.23
N GLN A 111 2.68 -9.13 21.15
CA GLN A 111 1.31 -9.55 20.84
C GLN A 111 0.63 -8.63 19.80
N ALA A 112 0.87 -7.33 19.91
CA ALA A 112 0.31 -6.36 18.96
C ALA A 112 1.03 -6.45 17.61
N TRP A 113 2.34 -6.70 17.61
CA TRP A 113 3.12 -6.94 16.39
C TRP A 113 2.61 -8.16 15.62
N GLU A 114 2.39 -9.30 16.26
CA GLU A 114 1.87 -10.51 15.60
C GLU A 114 0.50 -10.25 14.94
N ARG A 115 -0.38 -9.51 15.62
CA ARG A 115 -1.66 -9.10 15.06
C ARG A 115 -1.49 -8.13 13.88
N PHE A 116 -0.56 -7.19 13.99
CA PHE A 116 -0.26 -6.22 12.94
C PHE A 116 0.25 -6.92 11.68
N GLN A 117 1.16 -7.88 11.81
CA GLN A 117 1.63 -8.74 10.71
C GLN A 117 0.47 -9.44 10.02
N GLN A 118 -0.43 -10.08 10.77
CA GLN A 118 -1.60 -10.77 10.20
C GLN A 118 -2.51 -9.82 9.41
N LEU A 119 -2.73 -8.61 9.92
CA LEU A 119 -3.55 -7.60 9.25
C LEU A 119 -2.89 -7.09 7.96
N LEU A 120 -1.59 -6.83 7.98
CA LEU A 120 -0.84 -6.42 6.79
C LEU A 120 -0.85 -7.53 5.73
N TYR A 121 -0.49 -8.76 6.11
CA TYR A 121 -0.48 -9.91 5.21
C TYR A 121 -1.86 -10.15 4.57
N TYR A 122 -2.92 -10.11 5.37
CA TYR A 122 -4.28 -10.26 4.85
C TYR A 122 -4.61 -9.20 3.80
N GLN A 123 -4.26 -7.92 4.04
CA GLN A 123 -4.57 -6.83 3.13
C GLN A 123 -3.74 -6.87 1.85
N ILE A 124 -2.44 -7.20 1.95
CA ILE A 124 -1.55 -7.41 0.79
C ILE A 124 -2.13 -8.50 -0.11
N ASN A 125 -2.55 -9.64 0.45
CA ASN A 125 -3.20 -10.71 -0.32
C ASN A 125 -4.53 -10.28 -0.97
N GLN A 126 -5.29 -9.36 -0.35
CA GLN A 126 -6.51 -8.84 -0.99
C GLN A 126 -6.19 -7.96 -2.22
N LEU A 127 -5.03 -7.30 -2.23
CA LEU A 127 -4.58 -6.41 -3.30
C LEU A 127 -4.08 -7.17 -4.54
N GLU A 128 -3.53 -8.38 -4.36
CA GLU A 128 -3.10 -9.24 -5.48
C GLU A 128 -4.23 -9.55 -6.48
N ALA A 129 -5.46 -9.62 -5.99
CA ALA A 129 -6.64 -9.85 -6.84
C ALA A 129 -7.12 -8.58 -7.58
N CYS A 130 -6.53 -7.41 -7.29
CA CYS A 130 -6.99 -6.12 -7.81
C CYS A 130 -6.21 -5.64 -9.04
N ILE A 131 -4.94 -6.01 -9.13
CA ILE A 131 -4.01 -5.60 -10.18
C ILE A 131 -3.11 -6.79 -10.55
N PRO A 132 -2.63 -6.90 -11.80
CA PRO A 132 -1.61 -7.89 -12.13
C PRO A 132 -0.40 -7.79 -11.19
N GLU A 133 0.24 -8.92 -10.88
CA GLU A 133 1.45 -8.94 -10.05
C GLU A 133 2.54 -8.02 -10.64
N THR A 134 2.68 -8.03 -11.97
CA THR A 134 3.62 -7.21 -12.75
C THR A 134 3.20 -5.74 -12.91
N ALA A 135 2.02 -5.35 -12.44
CA ALA A 135 1.61 -3.95 -12.50
C ALA A 135 2.46 -3.17 -11.50
N GLU A 136 3.14 -2.12 -11.95
CA GLU A 136 3.99 -1.28 -11.10
C GLU A 136 3.84 0.17 -11.52
N ASN A 137 4.00 1.07 -10.54
CA ASN A 137 4.28 2.46 -10.83
C ASN A 137 5.70 2.74 -10.30
N PRO A 138 6.72 2.74 -11.17
CA PRO A 138 8.11 2.84 -10.74
C PRO A 138 8.41 4.10 -9.92
N VAL A 139 7.75 5.21 -10.23
CA VAL A 139 7.93 6.48 -9.51
C VAL A 139 7.42 6.35 -8.07
N PHE A 140 6.18 5.94 -7.88
CA PHE A 140 5.62 5.79 -6.52
C PHE A 140 6.34 4.70 -5.72
N ASN A 141 6.63 3.57 -6.35
CA ASN A 141 7.36 2.49 -5.69
C ASN A 141 8.74 2.97 -5.21
N GLN A 142 9.45 3.75 -6.04
CA GLN A 142 10.74 4.31 -5.67
C GLN A 142 10.62 5.32 -4.53
N THR A 143 9.71 6.30 -4.61
CA THR A 143 9.54 7.31 -3.55
C THR A 143 9.17 6.69 -2.21
N ILE A 144 8.24 5.71 -2.21
CA ILE A 144 7.88 4.98 -0.98
C ILE A 144 9.12 4.22 -0.48
N SER A 145 9.81 3.47 -1.35
CA SER A 145 10.99 2.71 -0.91
C SER A 145 12.09 3.61 -0.34
N ASP A 146 12.35 4.75 -0.98
CA ASP A 146 13.33 5.74 -0.54
C ASP A 146 12.97 6.30 0.84
N GLN A 147 11.68 6.60 1.08
CA GLN A 147 11.23 7.05 2.39
C GLN A 147 11.54 6.01 3.47
N TYR A 148 11.18 4.73 3.23
CA TYR A 148 11.45 3.66 4.19
C TYR A 148 12.95 3.39 4.37
N GLN A 149 13.75 3.50 3.31
CA GLN A 149 15.21 3.41 3.41
C GLN A 149 15.78 4.53 4.28
N ALA A 150 15.29 5.77 4.14
CA ALA A 150 15.68 6.88 5.00
C ALA A 150 15.30 6.61 6.47
N LEU A 151 14.10 6.11 6.74
CA LEU A 151 13.68 5.70 8.09
C LEU A 151 14.61 4.63 8.69
N GLU A 152 15.00 3.63 7.89
CA GLU A 152 15.97 2.61 8.31
C GLU A 152 17.35 3.19 8.61
N GLN A 153 17.84 4.13 7.79
CA GLN A 153 19.12 4.80 8.00
C GLN A 153 19.14 5.58 9.31
N ILE A 154 18.10 6.36 9.58
CA ILE A 154 17.98 7.14 10.83
C ILE A 154 17.97 6.21 12.04
N LEU A 155 17.23 5.10 11.96
CA LEU A 155 17.19 4.10 13.04
C LEU A 155 18.57 3.48 13.31
N GLN A 156 19.33 3.20 12.25
CA GLN A 156 20.67 2.62 12.33
C GLN A 156 21.72 3.60 12.85
N GLU A 157 21.61 4.87 12.48
CA GLU A 157 22.51 5.93 12.98
C GLU A 157 22.29 6.19 14.47
N LYS A 158 21.03 6.27 14.90
CA LYS A 158 20.69 6.60 16.28
C LYS A 158 19.33 6.04 16.69
N ASN A 159 19.31 4.92 17.41
CA ASN A 159 18.07 4.37 17.98
C ASN A 159 17.71 5.01 19.34
N THR A 160 17.33 6.28 19.32
CA THR A 160 16.76 7.00 20.48
C THR A 160 15.25 6.99 20.50
N ALA A 161 14.63 7.34 21.65
CA ALA A 161 13.19 7.52 21.76
C ALA A 161 12.66 8.50 20.70
N CYS A 162 13.28 9.68 20.57
CA CYS A 162 12.95 10.66 19.51
C CYS A 162 12.99 10.07 18.09
N THR A 163 13.99 9.25 17.77
CA THR A 163 14.09 8.61 16.46
C THR A 163 12.93 7.65 16.22
N ARG A 164 12.59 6.85 17.23
CA ARG A 164 11.46 5.93 17.15
C ARG A 164 10.15 6.70 17.01
N ASP A 165 9.97 7.80 17.72
CA ASP A 165 8.76 8.65 17.63
C ASP A 165 8.60 9.25 16.23
N ILE A 166 9.69 9.75 15.63
CA ILE A 166 9.71 10.23 14.24
C ILE A 166 9.27 9.12 13.30
N ILE A 167 9.93 7.96 13.36
CA ILE A 167 9.63 6.82 12.49
C ILE A 167 8.17 6.36 12.67
N GLN A 168 7.70 6.29 13.91
CA GLN A 168 6.31 5.93 14.21
C GLN A 168 5.33 6.96 13.66
N SER A 169 5.63 8.26 13.75
CA SER A 169 4.81 9.33 13.18
C SER A 169 4.69 9.21 11.67
N GLU A 170 5.80 9.00 10.99
CA GLU A 170 5.85 8.86 9.52
C GLU A 170 5.09 7.62 9.05
N ILE A 171 5.34 6.47 9.66
CA ILE A 171 4.62 5.23 9.29
C ILE A 171 3.14 5.34 9.64
N ARG A 172 2.76 6.02 10.73
CA ARG A 172 1.35 6.32 11.05
C ARG A 172 0.70 7.12 9.93
N GLY A 173 1.36 8.17 9.44
CA GLY A 173 0.90 8.97 8.30
C GLY A 173 0.71 8.13 7.04
N ASN A 174 1.65 7.24 6.75
CA ASN A 174 1.59 6.31 5.63
C ASN A 174 0.38 5.36 5.72
N LEU A 175 0.10 4.81 6.90
CA LEU A 175 -1.08 3.96 7.14
C LEU A 175 -2.40 4.74 7.06
N GLN A 176 -2.41 6.00 7.47
CA GLN A 176 -3.57 6.89 7.30
C GLN A 176 -3.84 7.16 5.81
N LEU A 177 -2.79 7.41 5.03
CA LEU A 177 -2.86 7.55 3.57
C LEU A 177 -3.45 6.30 2.91
N VAL A 178 -3.06 5.09 3.35
CA VAL A 178 -3.69 3.83 2.90
C VAL A 178 -5.20 3.85 3.13
N GLY A 179 -5.63 4.28 4.31
CA GLY A 179 -7.05 4.44 4.65
C GLY A 179 -7.80 5.38 3.69
N GLN A 180 -7.19 6.52 3.38
CA GLN A 180 -7.76 7.52 2.48
C GLN A 180 -7.85 7.01 1.03
N LEU A 181 -6.77 6.43 0.51
CA LEU A 181 -6.72 5.82 -0.82
C LEU A 181 -7.78 4.73 -0.97
N ALA A 182 -7.92 3.85 0.04
CA ALA A 182 -8.94 2.80 0.04
C ALA A 182 -10.36 3.36 -0.06
N SER A 183 -10.67 4.39 0.71
CA SER A 183 -12.00 5.03 0.67
C SER A 183 -12.27 5.63 -0.71
N ARG A 184 -11.29 6.34 -1.29
CA ARG A 184 -11.41 6.98 -2.61
C ARG A 184 -11.58 5.96 -3.73
N ALA A 185 -10.71 4.95 -3.80
CA ALA A 185 -10.76 3.89 -4.80
C ALA A 185 -12.10 3.15 -4.76
N ARG A 186 -12.62 2.89 -3.56
CA ARG A 186 -13.93 2.25 -3.39
C ARG A 186 -15.09 3.15 -3.85
N ARG A 187 -15.05 4.45 -3.56
CA ARG A 187 -16.05 5.41 -4.08
C ARG A 187 -16.04 5.42 -5.61
N GLN A 188 -14.87 5.47 -6.24
CA GLN A 188 -14.74 5.43 -7.70
C GLN A 188 -15.32 4.16 -8.30
N ARG A 189 -15.00 2.98 -7.73
CA ARG A 189 -15.57 1.70 -8.16
C ARG A 189 -17.10 1.69 -8.09
N LEU A 190 -17.68 2.26 -7.04
CA LEU A 190 -19.14 2.33 -6.89
C LEU A 190 -19.77 3.23 -7.97
N LEU A 191 -19.17 4.38 -8.25
CA LEU A 191 -19.63 5.29 -9.30
C LEU A 191 -19.57 4.66 -10.68
N GLN A 192 -18.49 3.93 -10.98
CA GLN A 192 -18.31 3.20 -12.25
C GLN A 192 -19.32 2.05 -12.43
N ARG A 193 -19.90 1.51 -11.36
CA ARG A 193 -20.95 0.47 -11.43
C ARG A 193 -22.35 1.03 -11.63
N THR A 194 -22.56 2.31 -11.34
CA THR A 194 -23.85 2.99 -11.42
C THR A 194 -24.01 3.85 -12.67
N ALA A 195 -22.93 4.03 -13.43
CA ALA A 195 -22.89 4.70 -14.73
C ALA A 195 -23.13 3.69 -15.86
#